data_AF-W4IR59-F1
#
_entry.id   AF-W4IR59-F1
#
_cell.length_a   1.000
_cell.length_b   1.000
_cell.length_c   1.000
_cell.angle_alpha   90.00
_cell.angle_beta   90.00
_cell.angle_gamma   90.00
#
_symmetry.space_group_name_H-M   'P 1'
#
loop_
_entity.id
_entity.type
_entity.pdbx_description
1 polymer ?
#
loop_
_entity_poly.entity_id
_entity_poly.type
_entity_poly.pdbx_seq_one_letter_code
_entity_poly.pdbx_strand_id
1 'polypeptide(L)'
;MNALKKYMNVNVECFSSPFNSVLENYCSFFSDIDIFFGSKGDFFKYTLKSGVYEVNPPFDIFLINKLIIYILFKLKMDVNHLTFFLIIPYMKDINYYYELLFSSSYLSHFFILQRNTYTFSTRLFEGR
;
A
#
# COMPACT_ATOMS: atom_id res chain seq x y z
N MET A 1 -9.05 4.74 5.73
CA MET A 1 -8.68 5.77 4.74
C MET A 1 -8.86 7.21 5.23
N ASN A 2 -10.03 7.63 5.75
CA ASN A 2 -10.29 9.02 6.15
C ASN A 2 -9.21 9.64 7.07
N ALA A 3 -8.76 8.90 8.09
CA ALA A 3 -7.69 9.36 8.97
C ALA A 3 -6.36 9.55 8.23
N LEU A 4 -5.96 8.59 7.38
CA LEU A 4 -4.73 8.70 6.58
C LEU A 4 -4.78 9.90 5.63
N LYS A 5 -5.94 10.15 5.00
CA LYS A 5 -6.12 11.31 4.12
C LYS A 5 -6.05 12.62 4.91
N LYS A 6 -6.72 12.70 6.06
CA LYS A 6 -6.76 13.90 6.90
C LYS A 6 -5.41 14.24 7.55
N TYR A 7 -4.70 13.25 8.07
CA TYR A 7 -3.52 13.47 8.92
C TYR A 7 -2.19 13.26 8.19
N MET A 8 -2.16 12.48 7.12
CA MET A 8 -0.92 12.21 6.36
C MET A 8 -1.02 12.63 4.90
N ASN A 9 -2.14 13.20 4.46
CA ASN A 9 -2.36 13.59 3.07
C ASN A 9 -2.12 12.44 2.07
N VAL A 10 -2.53 11.22 2.43
CA VAL A 10 -2.45 10.07 1.52
C VAL A 10 -3.33 10.31 0.30
N ASN A 11 -2.76 10.11 -0.89
CA ASN A 11 -3.41 10.50 -2.14
C ASN A 11 -3.49 9.37 -3.18
N VAL A 12 -2.80 8.25 -2.95
CA VAL A 12 -2.82 7.07 -3.83
C VAL A 12 -3.00 5.80 -3.02
N GLU A 13 -3.93 4.95 -3.45
CA GLU A 13 -4.03 3.55 -3.01
C GLU A 13 -3.23 2.67 -3.97
N CYS A 14 -2.20 2.00 -3.49
CA CYS A 14 -1.30 1.23 -4.34
C CYS A 14 -1.86 -0.14 -4.74
N PHE A 15 -2.81 -0.69 -3.99
CA PHE A 15 -3.42 -1.97 -4.27
C PHE A 15 -4.92 -1.88 -4.04
N SER A 16 -5.67 -1.58 -5.11
CA SER A 16 -7.11 -1.40 -5.06
C SER A 16 -7.77 -1.90 -6.35
N SER A 17 -9.07 -1.63 -6.47
CA SER A 17 -9.90 -1.97 -7.63
C SER A 17 -11.02 -0.93 -7.77
N PRO A 18 -11.68 -0.85 -8.94
CA PRO A 18 -12.84 0.04 -9.12
C PRO A 18 -13.97 -0.14 -8.09
N PHE A 19 -14.02 -1.30 -7.44
CA PHE A 19 -15.08 -1.68 -6.50
C PHE A 19 -14.79 -1.29 -5.05
N ASN A 20 -13.51 -1.14 -4.68
CA ASN A 20 -13.10 -0.89 -3.30
C ASN A 20 -12.23 0.35 -3.13
N SER A 21 -11.88 1.06 -4.20
CA SER A 21 -11.15 2.31 -4.10
C SER A 21 -11.93 3.37 -3.34
N VAL A 22 -11.23 4.05 -2.44
CA VAL A 22 -11.75 5.16 -1.64
C VAL A 22 -11.19 6.50 -2.13
N LEU A 23 -9.94 6.50 -2.60
CA LEU A 23 -9.27 7.63 -3.20
C LEU A 23 -9.50 7.67 -4.73
N GLU A 24 -9.43 8.87 -5.30
CA GLU A 24 -9.54 9.08 -6.74
C GLU A 24 -8.37 8.45 -7.53
N ASN A 25 -7.17 8.40 -6.92
CA ASN A 25 -6.01 7.76 -7.53
C ASN A 25 -5.78 6.41 -6.86
N TYR A 26 -5.85 5.36 -7.67
CA TYR A 26 -5.52 4.02 -7.21
C TYR A 26 -4.80 3.23 -8.31
N CYS A 27 -3.96 2.29 -7.92
CA CYS A 27 -3.40 1.26 -8.79
C CYS A 27 -4.19 -0.02 -8.62
N SER A 28 -4.25 -0.85 -9.66
CA SER A 28 -5.04 -2.07 -9.65
C SER A 28 -4.39 -3.20 -10.46
N PHE A 29 -4.87 -4.42 -10.22
CA PHE A 29 -4.30 -5.63 -10.82
C PHE A 29 -4.66 -5.78 -12.29
N PHE A 30 -5.93 -5.59 -12.66
CA PHE A 30 -6.43 -5.69 -14.04
C PHE A 30 -6.36 -4.33 -14.74
N SER A 31 -5.14 -3.80 -14.86
CA SER A 31 -4.91 -2.43 -15.36
C SER A 31 -5.49 -2.12 -16.74
N ASP A 32 -5.59 -3.14 -17.61
CA ASP A 32 -6.15 -3.05 -18.96
C ASP A 32 -7.66 -2.75 -18.96
N ILE A 33 -8.38 -3.23 -17.94
CA ILE A 33 -9.83 -3.01 -17.77
C ILE A 33 -10.09 -1.86 -16.80
N ASP A 34 -9.37 -1.83 -15.68
CA ASP A 34 -9.63 -0.90 -14.59
C ASP A 34 -9.27 0.56 -14.95
N ILE A 35 -8.48 0.79 -15.99
CA ILE A 35 -8.14 2.13 -16.49
C ILE A 35 -9.40 2.91 -16.89
N PHE A 36 -10.43 2.23 -17.40
CA PHE A 36 -11.72 2.84 -17.75
C PHE A 36 -12.52 3.31 -16.53
N PHE A 37 -12.08 2.93 -15.32
CA PHE A 37 -12.71 3.30 -14.05
C PHE A 37 -11.81 4.18 -13.15
N GLY A 38 -10.69 4.67 -13.68
CA GLY A 38 -9.81 5.61 -12.99
C GLY A 38 -8.50 5.01 -12.46
N SER A 39 -8.25 3.71 -12.67
CA SER A 39 -6.98 3.09 -12.29
C SER A 39 -5.79 3.78 -12.96
N LYS A 40 -4.69 3.90 -12.21
CA LYS A 40 -3.39 4.37 -12.68
C LYS A 40 -2.47 3.23 -13.14
N GLY A 41 -3.00 2.01 -13.21
CA GLY A 41 -2.32 0.82 -13.69
C GLY A 41 -1.69 -0.03 -12.59
N ASP A 42 -0.69 -0.84 -12.98
CA ASP A 42 0.09 -1.69 -12.05
C ASP A 42 1.00 -0.81 -11.19
N PHE A 43 0.89 -0.96 -9.86
CA PHE A 43 1.70 -0.22 -8.89
C PHE A 43 3.21 -0.32 -9.14
N PHE A 44 3.71 -1.49 -9.53
CA PHE A 44 5.15 -1.65 -9.77
C PHE A 44 5.64 -0.87 -10.99
N LYS A 45 4.73 -0.53 -11.92
CA LYS A 45 4.99 0.29 -13.11
C LYS A 45 4.58 1.75 -12.93
N TYR A 46 3.86 2.07 -11.86
CA TYR A 46 3.40 3.41 -11.55
C TYR A 46 4.59 4.34 -11.30
N THR A 47 4.53 5.55 -11.87
CA THR A 47 5.58 6.57 -11.65
C THR A 47 5.31 7.29 -10.35
N LEU A 48 6.05 6.89 -9.31
CA LEU A 48 6.01 7.52 -8.00
C LEU A 48 6.52 8.96 -8.08
N LYS A 49 5.73 9.88 -7.55
CA LYS A 49 6.08 11.29 -7.27
C LYS A 49 6.23 11.48 -5.75
N SER A 50 6.84 12.59 -5.33
CA SER A 50 6.84 12.97 -3.90
C SER A 50 5.42 12.98 -3.34
N GLY A 51 5.20 12.29 -2.22
CA GLY A 51 3.88 12.09 -1.67
C GLY A 51 3.76 10.88 -0.74
N VAL A 52 2.53 10.64 -0.28
CA VAL A 52 2.18 9.60 0.68
C VAL A 52 1.26 8.57 0.04
N TYR A 53 1.65 7.31 0.15
CA TYR A 53 1.04 6.17 -0.52
C TYR A 53 0.47 5.18 0.49
N GLU A 54 -0.79 4.81 0.36
CA GLU A 54 -1.37 3.69 1.11
C GLU A 54 -1.05 2.39 0.39
N VAL A 55 -0.57 1.40 1.14
CA VAL A 55 -0.11 0.13 0.57
C VAL A 55 -0.68 -1.03 1.37
N ASN A 56 -1.83 -1.55 0.91
CA ASN A 56 -2.48 -2.73 1.45
C ASN A 56 -2.57 -3.85 0.39
N PRO A 57 -1.47 -4.58 0.12
CA PRO A 57 -1.46 -5.61 -0.90
C PRO A 57 -2.34 -6.81 -0.49
N PRO A 58 -2.78 -7.62 -1.46
CA PRO A 58 -3.25 -8.97 -1.17
C PRO A 58 -2.28 -9.74 -0.26
N PHE A 59 -2.80 -10.60 0.61
CA PHE A 59 -2.01 -11.34 1.61
C PHE A 59 -1.29 -12.56 0.99
N ASP A 60 -0.61 -12.32 -0.12
CA ASP A 60 0.28 -13.25 -0.78
C ASP A 60 1.72 -12.93 -0.38
N ILE A 61 2.44 -13.93 0.16
CA ILE A 61 3.76 -13.68 0.73
C ILE A 61 4.81 -13.34 -0.33
N PHE A 62 4.72 -13.90 -1.52
CA PHE A 62 5.69 -13.60 -2.58
C PHE A 62 5.52 -12.16 -3.08
N LEU A 63 4.27 -11.70 -3.20
CA LEU A 63 3.94 -10.32 -3.51
C LEU A 63 4.44 -9.36 -2.43
N ILE A 64 4.21 -9.67 -1.15
CA ILE A 64 4.67 -8.83 -0.04
C ILE A 64 6.20 -8.77 0.02
N ASN A 65 6.90 -9.89 -0.17
CA ASN A 65 8.36 -9.90 -0.22
C ASN A 65 8.88 -9.01 -1.36
N LYS A 66 8.29 -9.12 -2.56
CA LYS A 66 8.61 -8.26 -3.70
C LYS A 66 8.33 -6.78 -3.40
N LEU A 67 7.20 -6.50 -2.76
CA LEU A 67 6.79 -5.15 -2.36
C LEU A 67 7.80 -4.50 -1.42
N ILE A 68 8.27 -5.22 -0.41
CA ILE A 68 9.26 -4.72 0.55
C ILE A 68 10.54 -4.31 -0.17
N ILE A 69 11.08 -5.18 -1.04
CA ILE A 69 12.29 -4.87 -1.83
C ILE A 69 12.04 -3.62 -2.69
N TYR A 70 10.90 -3.57 -3.37
CA TYR A 70 10.54 -2.45 -4.25
C TYR A 70 10.49 -1.13 -3.48
N ILE A 71 9.81 -1.08 -2.34
CA ILE A 71 9.68 0.14 -1.52
C ILE A 71 11.05 0.59 -1.00
N LEU A 72 11.84 -0.31 -0.41
CA LEU A 72 13.15 0.03 0.12
C LEU A 72 14.10 0.50 -0.99
N PHE A 73 14.04 -0.11 -2.17
CA PHE A 73 14.78 0.36 -3.35
C PHE A 73 14.36 1.77 -3.75
N LYS A 74 13.05 2.05 -3.83
CA LYS A 74 12.54 3.39 -4.21
C LYS A 74 12.91 4.47 -3.19
N LEU A 75 12.89 4.15 -1.90
CA LEU A 75 13.34 5.05 -0.83
C LEU A 75 14.85 5.29 -0.92
N LYS A 76 15.64 4.24 -1.20
CA LYS A 76 17.10 4.35 -1.36
C LYS A 76 17.53 5.18 -2.55
N MET A 77 16.76 5.18 -3.64
CA MET A 77 17.06 6.03 -4.80
C MET A 77 17.02 7.53 -4.45
N ASP A 78 16.26 7.92 -3.41
CA ASP A 78 16.17 9.29 -2.89
C ASP A 78 15.89 10.36 -3.97
N VAL A 79 15.12 9.99 -5.00
CA VAL A 79 14.73 10.90 -6.10
C VAL A 79 13.50 11.74 -5.73
N ASN A 80 12.64 11.22 -4.86
CA ASN A 80 11.39 11.84 -4.43
C ASN A 80 11.23 11.69 -2.92
N HIS A 81 10.52 12.62 -2.28
CA HIS A 81 10.11 12.50 -0.89
C HIS A 81 8.93 11.53 -0.78
N LEU A 82 9.24 10.25 -0.56
CA LEU A 82 8.26 9.18 -0.53
C LEU A 82 7.93 8.78 0.91
N THR A 83 6.65 8.59 1.19
CA THR A 83 6.18 7.94 2.42
C THR A 83 5.21 6.83 2.04
N PHE A 84 5.40 5.64 2.60
CA PHE A 84 4.52 4.51 2.38
C PHE A 84 3.90 4.09 3.71
N PHE A 85 2.57 4.05 3.76
CA PHE A 85 1.82 3.50 4.88
C PHE A 85 1.44 2.06 4.55
N LEU A 86 2.23 1.11 5.06
CA LEU A 86 2.07 -0.32 4.78
C LEU A 86 1.07 -0.95 5.74
N ILE A 87 0.10 -1.67 5.18
CA ILE A 87 -0.83 -2.54 5.90
C ILE A 87 -0.60 -3.95 5.38
N ILE A 88 0.19 -4.73 6.10
CA ILE A 88 0.58 -6.09 5.71
C ILE A 88 0.34 -7.06 6.88
N PRO A 89 0.03 -8.35 6.62
CA PRO A 89 -0.16 -9.33 7.67
C PRO A 89 1.13 -9.55 8.44
N TYR A 90 1.09 -9.46 9.77
CA TYR A 90 2.26 -9.78 10.57
C TYR A 90 2.58 -11.28 10.48
N MET A 91 3.83 -11.60 10.13
CA MET A 91 4.32 -12.97 10.11
C MET A 91 5.10 -13.28 11.39
N LYS A 92 4.73 -14.39 12.04
CA LYS A 92 5.39 -14.86 13.26
C LYS A 92 6.70 -15.59 12.98
N ASP A 93 6.75 -16.30 11.85
CA ASP A 93 7.92 -17.08 11.47
C ASP A 93 9.02 -16.17 10.91
N ILE A 94 10.26 -16.65 10.99
CA ILE A 94 11.43 -15.98 10.46
C ILE A 94 11.23 -15.75 8.95
N ASN A 95 11.22 -14.48 8.56
CA ASN A 95 11.18 -14.06 7.18
C ASN A 95 12.17 -12.90 6.98
N TYR A 96 13.18 -13.17 6.15
CA TYR A 96 14.25 -12.23 5.85
C TYR A 96 13.76 -10.86 5.37
N TYR A 97 12.67 -10.80 4.59
CA TYR A 97 12.14 -9.54 4.07
C TYR A 97 11.46 -8.70 5.16
N TYR A 98 10.76 -9.34 6.10
CA TYR A 98 10.22 -8.62 7.26
C TYR A 98 11.35 -8.10 8.16
N GLU A 99 12.39 -8.90 8.40
CA GLU A 99 13.58 -8.45 9.14
C GLU A 99 14.26 -7.28 8.44
N LEU A 100 14.41 -7.33 7.11
CA LEU A 100 14.94 -6.24 6.31
C LEU A 100 14.08 -4.97 6.42
N LEU A 101 12.75 -5.10 6.38
CA LEU A 101 11.82 -3.98 6.56
C LEU A 101 11.97 -3.36 7.95
N PHE A 102 11.94 -4.18 9.00
CA PHE A 102 11.98 -3.72 10.40
C PHE A 102 13.34 -3.18 10.82
N SER A 103 14.43 -3.64 10.22
CA SER A 103 15.78 -3.11 10.46
C SER A 103 16.14 -1.92 9.57
N SER A 104 15.29 -1.57 8.59
CA SER A 104 15.59 -0.48 7.67
C SER A 104 15.61 0.88 8.38
N SER A 105 16.54 1.76 7.99
CA SER A 105 16.60 3.14 8.48
C SER A 105 15.42 4.01 8.02
N TYR A 106 14.60 3.50 7.10
CA TYR A 106 13.41 4.19 6.60
C TYR A 106 12.16 3.92 7.43
N LEU A 107 12.17 2.90 8.31
CA LEU A 107 11.03 2.63 9.16
C LEU A 107 10.93 3.69 10.26
N SER A 108 9.94 4.58 10.14
CA SER A 108 9.70 5.62 11.15
C SER A 108 8.89 5.12 12.35
N HIS A 109 7.88 4.28 12.11
CA HIS A 109 7.00 3.75 13.15
C HIS A 109 6.27 2.48 12.68
N PHE A 110 5.96 1.57 13.60
CA PHE A 110 5.06 0.44 13.35
C PHE A 110 4.27 0.10 14.62
N PHE A 111 3.11 -0.52 14.43
CA PHE A 111 2.33 -1.12 15.50
C PHE A 111 1.60 -2.35 14.95
N ILE A 112 1.24 -3.27 15.86
CA ILE A 112 0.52 -4.49 15.52
C ILE A 112 -0.95 -4.29 15.86
N LEU A 113 -1.82 -4.47 14.87
CA LEU A 113 -3.26 -4.53 15.09
C LEU A 113 -3.62 -5.89 15.69
N GLN A 114 -4.25 -5.88 16.86
CA GLN A 114 -4.69 -7.10 17.52
C GLN A 114 -5.84 -7.73 16.75
N ARG A 115 -5.84 -9.07 16.67
CA ARG A 115 -6.94 -9.80 16.05
C ARG A 115 -8.25 -9.42 16.73
N ASN A 116 -9.32 -9.27 15.93
CA ASN A 116 -10.67 -8.89 16.38
C ASN A 116 -10.82 -7.46 16.91
N THR A 117 -9.82 -6.58 16.77
CA THR A 117 -9.93 -5.15 17.13
C THR A 117 -10.10 -4.23 15.93
N TYR A 118 -10.23 -4.79 14.73
CA TYR A 118 -10.36 -4.05 13.47
C TYR A 118 -11.14 -4.88 12.45
N THR A 119 -11.66 -4.20 11.42
CA THR A 119 -12.41 -4.81 10.32
C THR A 119 -11.82 -4.41 8.98
N PHE A 120 -11.90 -5.30 7.99
CA PHE A 120 -11.74 -4.95 6.59
C PHE A 120 -13.13 -4.67 6.01
N SER A 121 -13.30 -3.53 5.35
CA SER A 121 -14.56 -3.15 4.70
C SER A 121 -14.37 -3.04 3.20
N THR A 122 -15.33 -3.52 2.43
CA THR A 122 -15.44 -3.25 1.00
C THR A 122 -16.56 -2.27 0.75
N ARG A 123 -16.34 -1.26 -0.09
CA ARG A 123 -17.38 -0.28 -0.48
C ARG A 123 -18.44 -0.82 -1.43
N LEU A 124 -18.41 -2.10 -1.77
CA LEU A 124 -19.36 -2.75 -2.69
C LEU A 124 -20.86 -2.49 -2.34
N PHE A 125 -21.16 -2.16 -1.08
CA PHE A 125 -22.53 -1.92 -0.60
C PHE A 125 -22.76 -0.52 -0.03
N GLU A 126 -21.75 0.35 -0.04
CA GLU A 126 -21.91 1.75 0.36
C GLU A 126 -22.28 2.56 -0.89
N GLY A 127 -23.50 3.10 -0.95
CA GLY A 127 -23.96 3.92 -2.08
C GLY A 127 -22.97 5.05 -2.38
N ARG A 128 -22.59 5.18 -3.66
CA ARG A 128 -21.68 6.23 -4.15
C ARG A 128 -22.31 7.62 -4.02
#